data_AF-A0A843GSI8-F1
#
_entry.id   AF-A0A843GSI8-F1
#
_cell.length_a   1.000
_cell.length_b   1.000
_cell.length_c   1.000
_cell.angle_alpha   90.00
_cell.angle_beta   90.00
_cell.angle_gamma   90.00
#
_symmetry.space_group_name_H-M   'P 1'
#
loop_
_entity.id
_entity.type
_entity.pdbx_description
1 polymer ?
#
loop_
_entity_poly.entity_id
_entity_poly.type
_entity_poly.pdbx_seq_one_letter_code
_entity_poly.pdbx_strand_id
1 'polypeptide(L)'
;MNIWTLNPTYPMNQIQTDLMMNPKPPTLYAIMNSIANYDTLEKTKIRNLAKATREKIFDFDYPLSSKVNKEDFECQILNHFIMRRIGQETFTAFQLFLENKLNEILPYYNIMFDSLADYNLFNDGEVITRNRTDNGTSTLNSANEMKSKYAEYPMNELSDIDDGKYVTNQTTNNGTNGTNGTSSNISRETETRSGIDKMDLYQKYLQTEKSKIMTLIYKDLNILFYGLAD
;
A
#
# COMPACT_ATOMS: atom_id res chain seq x y z
N MET A 1 -53.94 -55.98 -15.56
CA MET A 1 -52.75 -55.19 -15.89
C MET A 1 -52.94 -53.83 -15.25
N ASN A 2 -52.34 -53.60 -14.08
CA ASN A 2 -52.39 -52.31 -13.40
C ASN A 2 -51.11 -51.56 -13.71
N ILE A 3 -51.25 -50.45 -14.45
CA ILE A 3 -50.15 -49.51 -14.66
C ILE A 3 -50.62 -48.18 -14.04
N TRP A 4 -50.49 -48.08 -12.72
CA TRP A 4 -50.53 -46.78 -12.07
C TRP A 4 -49.14 -46.18 -12.22
N THR A 5 -49.06 -45.16 -13.08
CA THR A 5 -47.87 -44.34 -13.27
C THR A 5 -47.51 -43.67 -11.95
N LEU A 6 -46.31 -43.98 -11.45
CA LEU A 6 -45.71 -43.32 -10.30
C LEU A 6 -45.62 -41.82 -10.56
N ASN A 7 -46.27 -41.02 -9.71
CA ASN A 7 -46.05 -39.57 -9.68
C ASN A 7 -44.55 -39.31 -9.46
N PRO A 8 -43.91 -38.42 -10.25
CA PRO A 8 -42.56 -37.98 -9.92
C PRO A 8 -42.65 -37.13 -8.66
N THR A 9 -42.27 -37.69 -7.52
CA THR A 9 -41.97 -36.91 -6.33
C THR A 9 -40.79 -36.02 -6.66
N TYR A 10 -41.04 -34.74 -6.92
CA TYR A 10 -39.98 -33.74 -6.90
C TYR A 10 -39.29 -33.85 -5.54
N PRO A 11 -37.96 -34.01 -5.47
CA PRO A 11 -37.26 -34.01 -4.20
C PRO A 11 -37.45 -32.60 -3.59
N MET A 12 -38.24 -32.52 -2.53
CA MET A 12 -38.38 -31.31 -1.72
C MET A 12 -36.97 -30.87 -1.32
N ASN A 13 -36.66 -29.57 -1.47
CA ASN A 13 -35.33 -29.09 -1.13
C ASN A 13 -35.09 -29.28 0.38
N GLN A 14 -33.82 -29.43 0.79
CA GLN A 14 -33.49 -29.70 2.19
C GLN A 14 -34.01 -28.62 3.15
N ILE A 15 -34.19 -27.38 2.64
CA ILE A 15 -34.82 -26.27 3.35
C ILE A 15 -36.29 -26.57 3.66
N GLN A 16 -37.09 -27.03 2.69
CA GLN A 16 -38.49 -27.37 2.90
C GLN A 16 -38.62 -28.55 3.88
N THR A 17 -37.73 -29.54 3.81
CA THR A 17 -37.75 -30.66 4.77
C THR A 17 -37.32 -30.23 6.17
N ASP A 18 -36.31 -29.36 6.31
CA ASP A 18 -35.86 -28.84 7.62
C ASP A 18 -36.86 -27.86 8.24
N LEU A 19 -37.50 -27.00 7.44
CA LEU A 19 -38.57 -26.10 7.90
C LEU A 19 -39.79 -26.87 8.40
N MET A 20 -40.06 -28.06 7.86
CA MET A 20 -41.17 -28.91 8.29
C MET A 20 -40.83 -29.84 9.47
N MET A 21 -39.55 -30.08 9.78
CA MET A 21 -39.10 -30.95 10.89
C MET A 21 -38.41 -30.21 12.06
N ASN A 22 -38.06 -28.93 11.92
CA ASN A 22 -37.39 -28.14 12.95
C ASN A 22 -38.09 -26.78 13.13
N PRO A 23 -38.73 -26.51 14.28
CA PRO A 23 -39.44 -25.24 14.52
C PRO A 23 -38.51 -24.03 14.67
N LYS A 24 -37.20 -24.22 14.51
CA LYS A 24 -36.18 -23.19 14.73
C LYS A 24 -35.76 -22.57 13.38
N PRO A 25 -35.55 -21.24 13.29
CA PRO A 25 -35.21 -20.55 12.04
C PRO A 25 -33.92 -21.09 11.41
N PRO A 26 -33.74 -21.10 10.08
CA PRO A 26 -32.58 -21.71 9.43
C PRO A 26 -31.24 -21.05 9.84
N THR A 27 -30.15 -21.81 9.75
CA THR A 27 -28.78 -21.28 9.91
C THR A 27 -28.31 -20.59 8.64
N LEU A 28 -27.40 -19.63 8.77
CA LEU A 28 -26.77 -18.98 7.61
C LEU A 28 -26.07 -20.02 6.72
N TYR A 29 -25.44 -21.04 7.31
CA TYR A 29 -24.89 -22.19 6.59
C TYR A 29 -25.92 -22.90 5.71
N ALA A 30 -27.11 -23.19 6.23
CA ALA A 30 -28.14 -23.90 5.48
C ALA A 30 -28.60 -23.07 4.26
N ILE A 31 -28.74 -21.76 4.45
CA ILE A 31 -29.07 -20.81 3.39
C ILE A 31 -27.96 -20.77 2.34
N MET A 32 -26.71 -20.57 2.75
CA MET A 32 -25.55 -20.52 1.85
C MET A 32 -25.38 -21.83 1.08
N ASN A 33 -25.50 -22.97 1.75
CA ASN A 33 -25.40 -24.29 1.12
C ASN A 33 -26.51 -24.49 0.09
N SER A 34 -27.74 -24.03 0.37
CA SER A 34 -28.81 -24.07 -0.60
C SER A 34 -28.59 -23.13 -1.77
N ILE A 35 -27.98 -21.96 -1.59
CA ILE A 35 -27.71 -21.02 -2.69
C ILE A 35 -26.61 -21.59 -3.60
N ALA A 36 -25.53 -22.11 -3.02
CA ALA A 36 -24.36 -22.56 -3.78
C ALA A 36 -24.50 -23.95 -4.40
N ASN A 37 -25.26 -24.86 -3.76
CA ASN A 37 -25.28 -26.28 -4.12
C ASN A 37 -26.70 -26.76 -4.49
N TYR A 38 -27.61 -25.87 -4.93
CA TYR A 38 -29.00 -26.24 -5.27
C TYR A 38 -29.07 -27.28 -6.40
N ASP A 39 -28.31 -27.07 -7.49
CA ASP A 39 -28.38 -27.87 -8.72
C ASP A 39 -27.06 -28.56 -9.09
N THR A 40 -26.03 -28.47 -8.24
CA THR A 40 -24.69 -29.00 -8.55
C THR A 40 -24.42 -30.34 -7.87
N LEU A 41 -23.95 -31.32 -8.63
CA LEU A 41 -23.45 -32.59 -8.07
C LEU A 41 -22.17 -32.38 -7.26
N GLU A 42 -21.33 -31.43 -7.69
CA GLU A 42 -20.13 -31.04 -6.96
C GLU A 42 -20.46 -29.97 -5.93
N LYS A 43 -20.35 -30.34 -4.65
CA LYS A 43 -20.55 -29.41 -3.54
C LYS A 43 -19.33 -28.51 -3.39
N THR A 44 -19.58 -27.21 -3.35
CA THR A 44 -18.56 -26.23 -3.01
C THR A 44 -17.97 -26.52 -1.62
N LYS A 45 -16.64 -26.44 -1.51
CA LYS A 45 -15.96 -26.61 -0.22
C LYS A 45 -16.37 -25.48 0.72
N ILE A 46 -16.54 -25.79 2.01
CA ILE A 46 -16.92 -24.83 3.07
C ILE A 46 -16.09 -23.53 3.00
N ARG A 47 -14.78 -23.64 2.78
CA ARG A 47 -13.86 -22.49 2.68
C ARG A 47 -14.22 -21.50 1.57
N ASN A 48 -14.80 -21.98 0.48
CA ASN A 48 -15.15 -21.17 -0.70
C ASN A 48 -16.65 -20.82 -0.73
N LEU A 49 -17.43 -21.33 0.22
CA LEU A 49 -18.88 -21.16 0.25
C LEU A 49 -19.27 -19.68 0.41
N ALA A 50 -18.55 -18.92 1.25
CA ALA A 50 -18.75 -17.49 1.41
C ALA A 50 -18.55 -16.72 0.09
N LYS A 51 -17.49 -17.04 -0.66
CA LYS A 51 -17.20 -16.40 -1.95
C LYS A 51 -18.28 -16.67 -2.99
N ALA A 52 -18.81 -17.89 -3.03
CA ALA A 52 -19.84 -18.29 -3.99
C ALA A 52 -21.23 -17.71 -3.67
N THR A 53 -21.50 -17.36 -2.42
CA THR A 53 -22.84 -16.94 -1.96
C THR A 53 -22.95 -15.44 -1.68
N ARG A 54 -21.83 -14.72 -1.53
CA ARG A 54 -21.81 -13.28 -1.22
C ARG A 54 -22.67 -12.46 -2.16
N GLU A 55 -22.59 -12.68 -3.47
CA GLU A 55 -23.28 -11.86 -4.48
C GLU A 55 -24.81 -12.02 -4.40
N LYS A 56 -25.28 -13.16 -3.87
CA LYS A 56 -26.71 -13.43 -3.68
C LYS A 56 -27.22 -12.95 -2.34
N ILE A 57 -26.36 -12.89 -1.32
CA ILE A 57 -26.73 -12.41 0.03
C ILE A 57 -26.66 -10.88 0.09
N PHE A 58 -25.62 -10.29 -0.48
CA PHE A 58 -25.36 -8.86 -0.56
C PHE A 58 -25.81 -8.28 -1.91
N ASP A 59 -27.08 -8.46 -2.26
CA ASP A 59 -27.69 -7.93 -3.50
C ASP A 59 -28.22 -6.49 -3.33
N PHE A 60 -27.48 -5.66 -2.60
CA PHE A 60 -27.86 -4.29 -2.28
C PHE A 60 -26.64 -3.37 -2.25
N ASP A 61 -26.90 -2.07 -2.37
CA ASP A 61 -25.86 -1.04 -2.31
C ASP A 61 -25.64 -0.56 -0.87
N TYR A 62 -24.39 -0.35 -0.51
CA TYR A 62 -24.01 0.13 0.81
C TYR A 62 -22.71 0.95 0.75
N PRO A 63 -22.58 2.01 1.55
CA PRO A 63 -21.42 2.89 1.50
C PRO A 63 -20.21 2.17 2.11
N LEU A 64 -19.27 1.73 1.29
CA LEU A 64 -17.98 1.19 1.73
C LEU A 64 -16.83 2.07 1.26
N SER A 65 -15.84 2.29 2.12
CA SER A 65 -14.62 3.00 1.73
C SER A 65 -13.89 2.26 0.60
N SER A 66 -13.39 3.03 -0.38
CA SER A 66 -12.59 2.52 -1.51
C SER A 66 -11.28 1.84 -1.09
N LYS A 67 -10.84 2.08 0.16
CA LYS A 67 -9.62 1.51 0.72
C LYS A 67 -9.82 0.09 1.28
N VAL A 68 -11.06 -0.40 1.35
CA VAL A 68 -11.42 -1.73 1.85
C VAL A 68 -11.82 -2.64 0.69
N ASN A 69 -11.28 -3.86 0.66
CA ASN A 69 -11.70 -4.86 -0.32
C ASN A 69 -13.09 -5.39 0.04
N LYS A 70 -14.09 -5.08 -0.79
CA LYS A 70 -15.49 -5.51 -0.63
C LYS A 70 -15.63 -7.03 -0.51
N GLU A 71 -14.92 -7.79 -1.33
CA GLU A 71 -14.98 -9.27 -1.31
C GLU A 71 -14.50 -9.84 0.01
N ASP A 72 -13.37 -9.34 0.51
CA ASP A 72 -12.79 -9.80 1.76
C ASP A 72 -13.70 -9.45 2.95
N PHE A 73 -14.27 -8.24 2.94
CA PHE A 73 -15.22 -7.78 3.95
C PHE A 73 -16.46 -8.67 4.05
N GLU A 74 -17.13 -8.91 2.92
CA GLU A 74 -18.32 -9.77 2.85
C GLU A 74 -18.01 -11.20 3.29
N CYS A 75 -16.89 -11.75 2.81
CA CYS A 75 -16.47 -13.10 3.17
C CYS A 75 -16.18 -13.23 4.66
N GLN A 76 -15.57 -12.22 5.29
CA GLN A 76 -15.28 -12.20 6.72
C GLN A 76 -16.57 -12.19 7.56
N ILE A 77 -17.56 -11.38 7.19
CA ILE A 77 -18.88 -11.37 7.85
C ILE A 77 -19.56 -12.74 7.75
N LEU A 78 -19.65 -13.29 6.53
CA LEU A 78 -20.30 -14.59 6.32
C LEU A 78 -19.60 -15.72 7.09
N ASN A 79 -18.26 -15.73 7.09
CA ASN A 79 -17.49 -16.72 7.84
C ASN A 79 -17.69 -16.61 9.35
N HIS A 80 -17.80 -15.39 9.89
CA HIS A 80 -18.05 -15.18 11.32
C HIS A 80 -19.43 -15.71 11.74
N PHE A 81 -20.45 -15.48 10.92
CA PHE A 81 -21.84 -15.83 11.24
C PHE A 81 -22.33 -17.16 10.64
N ILE A 82 -21.46 -17.95 10.03
CA ILE A 82 -21.86 -19.13 9.22
C ILE A 82 -22.74 -20.13 9.99
N MET A 83 -22.45 -20.40 11.27
CA MET A 83 -23.25 -21.34 12.08
C MET A 83 -24.42 -20.68 12.81
N ARG A 84 -24.52 -19.34 12.78
CA ARG A 84 -25.58 -18.62 13.48
C ARG A 84 -26.90 -18.73 12.73
N ARG A 85 -27.99 -18.65 13.49
CA ARG A 85 -29.36 -18.67 12.95
C ARG A 85 -29.79 -17.25 12.65
N ILE A 86 -30.50 -17.04 11.54
CA ILE A 86 -31.05 -15.72 11.23
C ILE A 86 -32.16 -15.38 12.23
N GLY A 87 -32.24 -14.11 12.65
CA GLY A 87 -33.26 -13.64 13.60
C GLY A 87 -34.61 -13.33 12.95
N GLN A 88 -34.74 -13.49 11.63
CA GLN A 88 -35.91 -13.11 10.85
C GLN A 88 -36.65 -14.35 10.32
N GLU A 89 -37.94 -14.20 10.02
CA GLU A 89 -38.80 -15.28 9.52
C GLU A 89 -38.42 -15.73 8.10
N THR A 90 -37.96 -14.81 7.26
CA THR A 90 -37.62 -15.06 5.85
C THR A 90 -36.23 -14.55 5.50
N PHE A 91 -35.62 -15.15 4.48
CA PHE A 91 -34.32 -14.71 3.95
C PHE A 91 -34.37 -13.28 3.40
N THR A 92 -35.45 -12.93 2.68
CA THR A 92 -35.64 -11.57 2.13
C THR A 92 -35.75 -10.52 3.23
N ALA A 93 -36.46 -10.82 4.32
CA ALA A 93 -36.51 -9.91 5.48
C ALA A 93 -35.12 -9.73 6.09
N PHE A 94 -34.35 -10.81 6.25
CA PHE A 94 -32.97 -10.73 6.72
C PHE A 94 -32.09 -9.83 5.83
N GLN A 95 -32.19 -9.94 4.50
CA GLN A 95 -31.45 -9.06 3.58
C GLN A 95 -31.81 -7.59 3.76
N LEU A 96 -33.10 -7.27 3.88
CA LEU A 96 -33.57 -5.90 4.10
C LEU A 96 -33.07 -5.32 5.43
N PHE A 97 -33.09 -6.11 6.50
CA PHE A 97 -32.55 -5.66 7.79
C PHE A 97 -31.04 -5.51 7.75
N LEU A 98 -30.33 -6.39 7.05
CA LEU A 98 -28.89 -6.30 6.85
C LEU A 98 -28.51 -5.05 6.06
N GLU A 99 -29.22 -4.74 4.98
CA GLU A 99 -29.06 -3.51 4.19
C GLU A 99 -29.21 -2.26 5.05
N ASN A 100 -30.34 -2.16 5.77
CA ASN A 100 -30.61 -1.01 6.64
C ASN A 100 -29.53 -0.84 7.71
N LYS A 101 -29.09 -1.95 8.34
CA LYS A 101 -28.07 -1.89 9.38
C LYS A 101 -26.70 -1.52 8.83
N LEU A 102 -26.31 -2.05 7.69
CA LEU A 102 -25.05 -1.67 7.05
C LEU A 102 -25.07 -0.19 6.65
N ASN A 103 -26.18 0.31 6.09
CA ASN A 103 -26.32 1.73 5.76
C ASN A 103 -26.25 2.66 6.98
N GLU A 104 -26.72 2.20 8.15
CA GLU A 104 -26.65 2.95 9.41
C GLU A 104 -25.23 3.00 9.99
N ILE A 105 -24.54 1.86 10.06
CA ILE A 105 -23.27 1.74 10.80
C ILE A 105 -22.02 2.02 9.95
N LEU A 106 -22.04 1.70 8.65
CA LEU A 106 -20.86 1.79 7.80
C LEU A 106 -20.28 3.20 7.64
N PRO A 107 -21.07 4.29 7.56
CA PRO A 107 -20.50 5.64 7.47
C PRO A 107 -19.49 5.95 8.60
N TYR A 108 -19.77 5.47 9.82
CA TYR A 108 -18.87 5.62 10.95
C TYR A 108 -17.61 4.77 10.81
N TYR A 109 -17.75 3.51 10.41
CA TYR A 109 -16.60 2.61 10.24
C TYR A 109 -15.73 2.97 9.03
N ASN A 110 -16.29 3.57 7.99
CA ASN A 110 -15.52 4.05 6.85
C ASN A 110 -14.49 5.11 7.27
N ILE A 111 -14.88 6.04 8.14
CA ILE A 111 -13.96 7.04 8.71
C ILE A 111 -12.82 6.35 9.46
N MET A 112 -13.11 5.29 10.23
CA MET A 112 -12.08 4.52 10.93
C MET A 112 -11.12 3.82 9.95
N PHE A 113 -11.65 3.17 8.91
CA PHE A 113 -10.84 2.54 7.88
C PHE A 113 -9.97 3.55 7.13
N ASP A 114 -10.53 4.71 6.80
CA ASP A 114 -9.81 5.78 6.13
C ASP A 114 -8.69 6.34 7.01
N SER A 115 -8.97 6.58 8.29
CA SER A 115 -7.98 7.08 9.26
C SER A 115 -6.82 6.11 9.44
N LEU A 116 -7.08 4.80 9.43
CA LEU A 116 -6.06 3.77 9.55
C LEU A 116 -5.19 3.69 8.29
N ALA A 117 -5.77 3.90 7.11
CA ALA A 117 -5.02 3.88 5.86
C ALA A 117 -4.13 5.12 5.68
N ASP A 118 -4.56 6.28 6.21
CA ASP A 118 -3.80 7.53 6.15
C ASP A 118 -2.75 7.66 7.28
N TYR A 119 -2.74 6.71 8.22
CA TYR A 119 -1.83 6.71 9.36
C TYR A 119 -0.38 6.39 8.95
N ASN A 120 0.40 7.39 8.57
CA ASN A 120 1.81 7.22 8.23
C ASN A 120 2.69 7.26 9.49
N LEU A 121 2.99 6.09 10.08
CA LEU A 121 3.91 5.96 11.22
C LEU A 121 5.33 6.51 10.94
N PHE A 122 5.72 6.61 9.67
CA PHE A 122 7.05 7.05 9.24
C PHE A 122 7.16 8.55 8.93
N ASN A 123 6.03 9.26 8.82
CA ASN A 123 6.04 10.70 8.54
C ASN A 123 6.28 11.56 9.79
N ASP A 124 6.30 10.96 10.98
CA ASP A 124 6.70 11.63 12.23
C ASP A 124 8.23 11.61 12.44
N GLY A 125 8.98 11.22 11.40
CA GLY A 125 10.44 11.27 11.39
C GLY A 125 10.95 12.65 10.95
N GLU A 126 11.87 13.22 11.72
CA GLU A 126 12.61 14.43 11.35
C GLU A 126 13.23 14.28 9.95
N VAL A 127 12.81 15.13 9.01
CA VAL A 127 13.43 15.22 7.68
C VAL A 127 14.73 16.01 7.79
N ILE A 128 15.84 15.31 8.01
CA ILE A 128 17.17 15.93 8.03
C ILE A 128 17.58 16.25 6.59
N THR A 129 17.39 17.50 6.19
CA THR A 129 17.91 18.02 4.91
C THR A 129 19.32 18.55 5.14
N ARG A 130 20.35 17.86 4.61
CA ARG A 130 21.73 18.38 4.62
C ARG A 130 22.01 19.09 3.30
N ASN A 131 22.11 20.41 3.35
CA ASN A 131 22.58 21.21 2.22
C ASN A 131 24.09 21.41 2.36
N ARG A 132 24.88 20.84 1.44
CA ARG A 132 26.33 21.06 1.38
C ARG A 132 26.63 22.02 0.24
N THR A 133 27.21 23.17 0.57
CA THR A 133 27.69 24.16 -0.41
C THR A 133 29.20 24.23 -0.28
N ASP A 134 29.92 23.62 -1.21
CA ASP A 134 31.38 23.70 -1.26
C ASP A 134 31.77 24.82 -2.25
N ASN A 135 32.29 25.93 -1.71
CA ASN A 135 32.80 27.04 -2.52
C ASN A 135 34.33 26.95 -2.60
N GLY A 136 34.85 26.48 -3.73
CA GLY A 136 36.28 26.35 -3.99
C GLY A 136 36.80 27.53 -4.79
N THR A 137 37.83 28.22 -4.27
CA THR A 137 38.54 29.26 -5.03
C THR A 137 39.97 28.78 -5.23
N SER A 138 40.36 28.50 -6.48
CA SER A 138 41.75 28.19 -6.82
C SER A 138 42.33 29.36 -7.62
N THR A 139 43.42 29.93 -7.10
CA THR A 139 44.20 30.97 -7.79
C THR A 139 45.52 30.35 -8.20
N LEU A 140 45.73 30.21 -9.51
CA LEU A 140 47.01 29.78 -10.08
C LEU A 140 47.75 31.01 -10.60
N ASN A 141 48.80 31.40 -9.89
CA ASN A 141 49.71 32.46 -10.32
C ASN A 141 50.98 31.79 -10.86
N SER A 142 51.13 31.74 -12.18
CA SER A 142 52.37 31.31 -12.84
C SER A 142 53.07 32.53 -13.45
N ALA A 143 54.22 32.88 -12.90
CA ALA A 143 55.14 33.85 -13.50
C ALA A 143 56.26 33.06 -14.19
N ASN A 144 56.31 33.13 -15.51
CA ASN A 144 57.38 32.54 -16.32
C ASN A 144 58.23 33.65 -16.90
N GLU A 145 59.52 33.68 -16.54
CA GLU A 145 60.50 34.54 -17.19
C GLU A 145 61.42 33.69 -18.07
N MET A 146 61.31 33.88 -19.40
CA MET A 146 62.23 33.28 -20.37
C MET A 146 63.12 34.37 -20.97
N LYS A 147 64.41 34.30 -20.65
CA LYS A 147 65.47 35.10 -21.29
C LYS A 147 66.30 34.20 -22.20
N SER A 148 66.34 34.51 -23.49
CA SER A 148 67.22 33.85 -24.47
C SER A 148 68.17 34.88 -25.07
N LYS A 149 69.47 34.56 -25.09
CA LYS A 149 70.54 35.44 -25.58
C LYS A 149 71.39 34.67 -26.58
N TYR A 150 71.65 35.27 -27.74
CA TYR A 150 72.42 34.67 -28.84
C TYR A 150 73.63 35.55 -29.19
N ALA A 151 74.77 34.91 -29.49
CA ALA A 151 75.99 35.56 -29.95
C ALA A 151 76.59 34.76 -31.12
N GLU A 152 76.94 35.45 -32.21
CA GLU A 152 77.37 34.84 -33.48
C GLU A 152 78.85 34.40 -33.50
N TYR A 153 79.66 34.87 -32.55
CA TYR A 153 81.10 34.63 -32.52
C TYR A 153 81.54 34.06 -31.16
N PRO A 154 82.42 33.03 -31.13
CA PRO A 154 82.88 32.44 -29.89
C PRO A 154 83.80 33.40 -29.14
N MET A 155 83.41 33.80 -27.93
CA MET A 155 84.20 34.61 -27.00
C MET A 155 84.43 33.84 -25.68
N ASN A 156 85.62 33.98 -25.09
CA ASN A 156 85.99 33.35 -23.82
C ASN A 156 85.08 33.80 -22.66
N GLU A 157 84.93 32.91 -21.64
CA GLU A 157 83.99 33.05 -20.51
C GLU A 157 83.95 34.46 -19.93
N LEU A 158 82.80 35.11 -20.10
CA LEU A 158 82.49 36.42 -19.53
C LEU A 158 81.50 36.21 -18.38
N SER A 159 81.86 36.66 -17.18
CA SER A 159 81.08 36.46 -15.95
C SER A 159 79.77 37.24 -15.89
N ASP A 160 79.52 38.16 -16.82
CA ASP A 160 78.40 39.11 -16.73
C ASP A 160 77.60 39.21 -18.04
N ILE A 161 77.09 38.07 -18.52
CA ILE A 161 76.23 37.98 -19.72
C ILE A 161 74.83 38.61 -19.51
N ASP A 162 74.39 38.82 -18.26
CA ASP A 162 73.04 39.33 -17.98
C ASP A 162 72.87 40.82 -18.36
N ASP A 163 73.95 41.61 -18.36
CA ASP A 163 73.95 43.04 -18.73
C ASP A 163 73.73 43.32 -20.23
N GLY A 164 73.69 42.28 -21.07
CA GLY A 164 73.30 42.40 -22.49
C GLY A 164 74.28 43.19 -23.36
N LYS A 165 75.45 43.56 -22.83
CA LYS A 165 76.43 44.43 -23.48
C LYS A 165 77.10 43.83 -24.72
N TYR A 166 77.10 42.51 -24.87
CA TYR A 166 77.84 41.79 -25.91
C TYR A 166 77.00 40.75 -26.67
N VAL A 167 75.67 40.81 -26.60
CA VAL A 167 74.78 39.87 -27.30
C VAL A 167 74.27 40.48 -28.60
N THR A 168 74.25 39.70 -29.69
CA THR A 168 73.79 40.18 -31.01
C THR A 168 72.27 40.32 -31.02
N ASN A 169 71.56 39.38 -30.39
CA ASN A 169 70.11 39.43 -30.23
C ASN A 169 69.69 38.97 -28.83
N GLN A 170 68.79 39.72 -28.21
CA GLN A 170 68.16 39.39 -26.93
C GLN A 170 66.64 39.37 -27.10
N THR A 171 66.03 38.24 -26.77
CA THR A 171 64.57 38.12 -26.71
C THR A 171 64.17 37.90 -25.26
N THR A 172 63.36 38.83 -24.74
CA THR A 172 62.79 38.75 -23.39
C THR A 172 61.28 38.66 -23.54
N ASN A 173 60.72 37.52 -23.13
CA ASN A 173 59.28 37.31 -23.13
C ASN A 173 58.80 37.26 -21.68
N ASN A 174 58.19 38.37 -21.24
CA ASN A 174 57.52 38.45 -19.95
C ASN A 174 56.02 38.25 -20.17
N GLY A 175 55.54 37.06 -19.85
CA GLY A 175 54.13 36.70 -19.91
C GLY A 175 53.58 36.48 -18.50
N THR A 176 52.61 37.28 -18.10
CA THR A 176 51.81 37.07 -16.88
C THR A 176 50.46 36.50 -17.27
N ASN A 177 50.27 35.20 -17.07
CA ASN A 177 48.98 34.54 -17.26
C ASN A 177 48.33 34.31 -15.90
N GLY A 178 47.37 35.15 -15.52
CA GLY A 178 46.50 34.92 -14.38
C GLY A 178 45.21 34.26 -14.83
N THR A 179 44.95 33.03 -14.40
CA THR A 179 43.67 32.35 -14.62
C THR A 179 42.90 32.24 -13.31
N ASN A 180 41.82 33.00 -13.20
CA ASN A 180 40.92 32.94 -12.06
C ASN A 180 39.76 32.00 -12.41
N GLY A 181 39.73 30.82 -11.77
CA GLY A 181 38.63 29.87 -11.90
C GLY A 181 37.78 29.89 -10.63
N THR A 182 36.48 30.16 -10.76
CA THR A 182 35.52 30.00 -9.67
C THR A 182 34.67 28.77 -9.96
N SER A 183 34.68 27.76 -9.09
CA SER A 183 33.82 26.58 -9.22
C SER A 183 32.86 26.51 -8.04
N SER A 184 31.57 26.39 -8.35
CA SER A 184 30.50 26.20 -7.37
C SER A 184 29.87 24.84 -7.61
N ASN A 185 30.02 23.92 -6.67
CA ASN A 185 29.37 22.62 -6.71
C ASN A 185 28.31 22.57 -5.61
N ILE A 186 27.04 22.46 -6.02
CA ILE A 186 25.90 22.32 -5.13
C ILE A 186 25.46 20.86 -5.17
N SER A 187 25.70 20.10 -4.09
CA SER A 187 25.17 18.75 -3.93
C SER A 187 24.03 18.74 -2.91
N ARG A 188 22.90 18.14 -3.31
CA ARG A 188 21.72 17.98 -2.45
C ARG A 188 21.52 16.50 -2.21
N GLU A 189 21.68 16.06 -0.96
CA GLU A 189 21.46 14.68 -0.56
C GLU A 189 20.27 14.62 0.40
N THR A 190 19.30 13.77 0.08
CA THR A 190 18.15 13.49 0.96
C THR A 190 18.24 12.03 1.37
N GLU A 191 18.66 11.79 2.62
CA GLU A 191 18.73 10.44 3.18
C GLU A 191 17.42 10.11 3.90
N THR A 192 16.65 9.15 3.39
CA THR A 192 15.48 8.59 4.08
C THR A 192 15.85 7.23 4.67
N ARG A 193 16.05 7.16 5.98
CA ARG A 193 16.35 5.89 6.68
C ARG A 193 15.07 5.15 7.05
N SER A 194 14.70 4.13 6.27
CA SER A 194 13.63 3.20 6.63
C SER A 194 14.21 1.99 7.36
N GLY A 195 13.90 1.84 8.65
CA GLY A 195 14.28 0.65 9.42
C GLY A 195 13.43 -0.55 9.01
N ILE A 196 14.03 -1.54 8.36
CA ILE A 196 13.35 -2.73 7.80
C ILE A 196 12.55 -3.49 8.88
N ASP A 197 13.03 -3.54 10.12
CA ASP A 197 12.33 -4.22 11.24
C ASP A 197 11.05 -3.49 11.72
N LYS A 198 10.89 -2.20 11.40
CA LYS A 198 9.68 -1.44 11.74
C LYS A 198 8.51 -1.75 10.80
N MET A 199 8.78 -2.28 9.60
CA MET A 199 7.74 -2.56 8.61
C MET A 199 6.84 -3.71 9.01
N ASP A 200 7.40 -4.82 9.50
CA ASP A 200 6.59 -5.97 9.96
C ASP A 200 5.73 -5.60 11.17
N LEU A 201 6.28 -4.86 12.13
CA LEU A 201 5.54 -4.36 13.29
C LEU A 201 4.40 -3.42 12.87
N TYR A 202 4.64 -2.53 11.90
CA TYR A 202 3.63 -1.63 11.36
C TYR A 202 2.51 -2.39 10.62
N GLN A 203 2.87 -3.36 9.78
CA GLN A 203 1.88 -4.21 9.09
C GLN A 203 1.03 -5.00 10.09
N LYS A 204 1.66 -5.54 11.14
CA LYS A 204 0.96 -6.22 12.23
C LYS A 204 0.02 -5.29 13.00
N TYR A 205 0.45 -4.06 13.27
CA TYR A 205 -0.39 -3.03 13.90
C TYR A 205 -1.62 -2.73 13.04
N LEU A 206 -1.45 -2.44 11.75
CA LEU A 206 -2.55 -2.19 10.82
C LEU A 206 -3.53 -3.38 10.76
N GLN A 207 -3.02 -4.61 10.69
CA GLN A 207 -3.86 -5.82 10.70
C GLN A 207 -4.66 -5.94 12.01
N THR A 208 -4.03 -5.61 13.15
CA THR A 208 -4.68 -5.66 14.47
C THR A 208 -5.81 -4.62 14.56
N GLU A 209 -5.57 -3.39 14.12
CA GLU A 209 -6.59 -2.34 14.10
C GLU A 209 -7.75 -2.69 13.15
N LYS A 210 -7.46 -3.22 11.96
CA LYS A 210 -8.51 -3.74 11.06
C LYS A 210 -9.34 -4.83 11.75
N SER A 211 -8.72 -5.77 12.45
CA SER A 211 -9.41 -6.84 13.17
C SER A 211 -10.31 -6.30 14.30
N LYS A 212 -9.86 -5.27 15.03
CA LYS A 212 -10.66 -4.58 16.05
C LYS A 212 -11.89 -3.92 15.44
N ILE A 213 -11.72 -3.18 14.34
CA ILE A 213 -12.84 -2.54 13.63
C ILE A 213 -13.87 -3.60 13.20
N MET A 214 -13.41 -4.72 12.61
CA MET A 214 -14.30 -5.82 12.23
C MET A 214 -15.03 -6.44 13.43
N THR A 215 -14.37 -6.56 14.58
CA THR A 215 -15.00 -7.06 15.81
C THR A 215 -16.13 -6.15 16.29
N LEU A 216 -15.96 -4.82 16.17
CA LEU A 216 -17.02 -3.85 16.47
C LEU A 216 -18.19 -4.00 15.50
N ILE A 217 -17.91 -4.14 14.20
CA ILE A 217 -18.94 -4.38 13.18
C ILE A 217 -19.72 -5.66 13.50
N TYR A 218 -19.05 -6.75 13.90
CA TYR A 218 -19.73 -7.97 14.30
C TYR A 218 -20.63 -7.78 15.51
N LYS A 219 -20.23 -6.95 16.47
CA LYS A 219 -21.05 -6.63 17.64
C LYS A 219 -22.34 -5.91 17.22
N ASP A 220 -22.24 -4.93 16.31
CA ASP A 220 -23.39 -4.16 15.84
C ASP A 220 -24.32 -4.98 14.93
N LEU A 221 -23.76 -5.92 14.14
CA LEU A 221 -24.53 -6.86 13.32
C LEU A 221 -25.16 -8.01 14.12
N ASN A 222 -24.75 -8.21 15.38
CA ASN A 222 -25.19 -9.33 16.21
C ASN A 222 -26.72 -9.38 16.40
N ILE A 223 -27.36 -8.21 16.44
CA ILE A 223 -28.82 -8.06 16.58
C ILE A 223 -29.63 -8.71 15.46
N LEU A 224 -29.01 -8.98 14.31
CA LEU A 224 -29.65 -9.63 13.16
C LEU A 224 -29.73 -11.16 13.31
N PHE A 225 -29.01 -11.72 14.28
CA PHE A 225 -28.90 -13.16 14.49
C PHE A 225 -29.63 -13.60 15.74
N TYR A 226 -30.18 -14.81 15.70
CA TYR A 226 -30.94 -15.39 16.78
C TYR A 226 -29.99 -15.83 17.91
N GLY A 227 -30.24 -15.32 19.11
CA GLY A 227 -29.49 -15.66 20.32
C GLY A 227 -28.33 -14.70 20.59
N LEU A 228 -28.63 -13.65 21.34
CA LEU A 228 -28.11 -13.34 22.68
C LEU A 228 -29.06 -12.26 23.21
N ALA A 229 -30.03 -12.67 24.05
CA ALA A 229 -30.50 -11.72 25.05
C ALA A 229 -29.28 -11.44 25.94
N ASP A 230 -29.01 -10.17 26.21
CA ASP A 230 -27.88 -9.72 27.04
C ASP A 230 -27.73 -10.52 28.35
#